data_AF-A0A522TMI6-F1
#
_entry.id   AF-A0A522TMI6-F1
#
_cell.length_a   1.000
_cell.length_b   1.000
_cell.length_c   1.000
_cell.angle_alpha   90.00
_cell.angle_beta   90.00
_cell.angle_gamma   90.00
#
_symmetry.space_group_name_H-M   'P 1'
#
loop_
_entity.id
_entity.type
_entity.pdbx_description
1 polymer ?
#
loop_
_entity_poly.entity_id
_entity_poly.type
_entity_poly.pdbx_seq_one_letter_code
_entity_poly.pdbx_strand_id
1 'polypeptide(L)'
;MSPRRGPDLPYSIVAGVTPWKTRWLVTSAKIAGATFAPEEPRLYGSFAEILSESPTYSQIVINAPIGYIDRPGSGARTCDQKARALLARRGSTVHTPPSRAALQDQTHQIMDRLDAVSAALLPRYREVAAEMSPYRQRVVYEGHPELSFYQLNGDRPLQWSKNSEMGRTERRMLLEKKIPDVE
;
A
#
# COMPACT_ATOMS: atom_id res chain seq x y z
N MET A 1 -16.06 -17.49 17.82
CA MET A 1 -16.76 -16.30 18.33
C MET A 1 -15.75 -15.16 18.42
N SER A 2 -15.84 -14.15 17.55
CA SER A 2 -14.95 -12.98 17.61
C SER A 2 -15.40 -12.05 18.74
N PRO A 3 -14.49 -11.49 19.54
CA PRO A 3 -14.84 -10.43 20.47
C PRO A 3 -14.96 -9.13 19.66
N ARG A 4 -16.12 -8.87 19.05
CA ARG A 4 -16.45 -7.52 18.60
C ARG A 4 -16.69 -6.68 19.86
N ARG A 5 -15.64 -6.03 20.38
CA ARG A 5 -15.78 -5.01 21.43
C ARG A 5 -16.08 -3.67 20.77
N GLY A 6 -17.34 -3.48 20.37
CA GLY A 6 -17.81 -2.22 19.80
C GLY A 6 -19.28 -2.32 19.37
N PRO A 7 -20.00 -1.18 19.27
CA PRO A 7 -21.35 -1.16 18.73
C PRO A 7 -21.33 -1.69 17.28
N ASP A 8 -22.34 -2.45 16.88
CA ASP A 8 -22.51 -2.83 15.48
C ASP A 8 -22.83 -1.56 14.67
N LEU A 9 -21.85 -1.12 13.90
CA LEU A 9 -21.99 0.04 13.04
C LEU A 9 -22.80 -0.36 11.79
N PRO A 10 -23.67 0.54 11.26
CA PRO A 10 -24.42 0.27 10.04
C PRO A 10 -23.56 0.34 8.77
N TYR A 11 -22.24 0.49 8.92
CA TYR A 11 -21.25 0.59 7.86
C TYR A 11 -19.96 -0.10 8.28
N SER A 12 -19.17 -0.48 7.28
CA SER A 12 -17.77 -0.87 7.46
C SER A 12 -16.86 0.30 7.10
N ILE A 13 -15.65 0.36 7.67
CA ILE A 13 -14.66 1.37 7.30
C ILE A 13 -13.52 0.65 6.57
N VAL A 14 -13.11 1.17 5.42
CA VAL A 14 -11.92 0.70 4.70
C VAL A 14 -10.88 1.80 4.65
N ALA A 15 -9.61 1.43 4.53
CA ALA A 15 -8.50 2.39 4.46
C ALA A 15 -7.51 2.06 3.34
N GLY A 16 -7.06 3.10 2.64
CA GLY A 16 -5.85 3.11 1.83
C GLY A 16 -4.72 3.77 2.62
N VAL A 17 -3.55 3.14 2.68
CA VAL A 17 -2.41 3.60 3.48
C VAL A 17 -1.19 3.73 2.59
N THR A 18 -0.51 4.88 2.58
CA THR A 18 0.72 5.07 1.82
C THR A 18 1.79 5.79 2.63
N PRO A 19 3.08 5.48 2.45
CA PRO A 19 4.16 6.25 3.03
C PRO A 19 4.10 7.72 2.58
N TRP A 20 4.27 8.65 3.51
CA TRP A 20 4.34 10.09 3.26
C TRP A 20 5.43 10.72 4.13
N LYS A 21 6.61 10.96 3.54
CA LYS A 21 7.81 11.41 4.27
C LYS A 21 8.11 10.45 5.44
N THR A 22 8.12 10.94 6.67
CA THR A 22 8.34 10.16 7.90
C THR A 22 7.05 9.63 8.54
N ARG A 23 5.89 9.84 7.90
CA ARG A 23 4.55 9.51 8.41
C ARG A 23 3.82 8.60 7.42
N TRP A 24 2.62 8.19 7.80
CA TRP A 24 1.67 7.49 6.94
C TRP A 24 0.52 8.41 6.58
N LEU A 25 0.19 8.50 5.29
CA LEU A 25 -1.05 9.11 4.82
C LEU A 25 -2.11 8.02 4.72
N VAL A 26 -3.25 8.25 5.37
CA VAL A 26 -4.38 7.34 5.38
C VAL A 26 -5.59 8.04 4.80
N THR A 27 -6.18 7.43 3.79
CA THR A 27 -7.48 7.81 3.25
C THR A 27 -8.47 6.73 3.64
N SER A 28 -9.56 7.07 4.33
CA SER A 28 -10.59 6.09 4.71
C SER A 28 -11.92 6.39 4.06
N ALA A 29 -12.79 5.39 4.02
CA ALA A 29 -14.17 5.56 3.57
C ALA A 29 -15.10 4.65 4.35
N LYS A 30 -16.30 5.16 4.64
CA LYS A 30 -17.42 4.38 5.17
C LYS A 30 -18.16 3.74 4.01
N ILE A 31 -18.38 2.43 4.10
CA ILE A 31 -19.07 1.62 3.10
C ILE A 31 -20.31 1.00 3.72
N ALA A 32 -21.47 1.29 3.11
CA ALA A 32 -22.76 0.69 3.44
C ALA A 32 -23.49 0.35 2.12
N GLY A 33 -23.58 -0.94 1.78
CA GLY A 33 -24.13 -1.37 0.49
C GLY A 33 -23.33 -0.79 -0.68
N ALA A 34 -23.99 -0.02 -1.54
CA ALA A 34 -23.35 0.69 -2.67
C ALA A 34 -22.83 2.09 -2.30
N THR A 35 -23.12 2.59 -1.09
CA THR A 35 -22.68 3.91 -0.65
C THR A 35 -21.21 3.87 -0.26
N PHE A 36 -20.42 4.73 -0.90
CA PHE A 36 -19.02 4.98 -0.57
C PHE A 36 -18.87 6.43 -0.12
N ALA A 37 -18.59 6.63 1.16
CA ALA A 37 -18.45 7.97 1.75
C ALA A 37 -16.99 8.16 2.21
N PRO A 38 -16.14 8.80 1.39
CA PRO A 38 -14.76 9.08 1.76
C PRO A 38 -14.70 10.04 2.96
N GLU A 39 -13.67 9.86 3.77
CA GLU A 39 -13.34 10.72 4.91
C GLU A 39 -12.08 11.53 4.60
N GLU A 40 -11.91 12.65 5.32
CA GLU A 40 -10.72 13.48 5.19
C GLU A 40 -9.43 12.69 5.43
N PRO A 41 -8.38 12.88 4.60
CA PRO A 41 -7.12 12.19 4.79
C PRO A 41 -6.48 12.54 6.14
N ARG A 42 -5.94 11.52 6.82
CA ARG A 42 -5.27 11.65 8.12
C ARG A 42 -3.80 11.25 8.01
N LEU A 43 -2.96 11.89 8.82
CA LEU A 43 -1.55 11.55 8.95
C LEU A 43 -1.27 10.82 10.27
N TYR A 44 -0.58 9.71 10.21
CA TYR A 44 -0.21 8.89 11.37
C TYR A 44 1.31 8.84 11.56
N GLY A 45 1.75 8.75 12.81
CA GLY A 45 3.18 8.65 13.16
C GLY A 45 3.73 7.25 12.88
N SER A 46 2.91 6.22 13.09
CA SER A 46 3.30 4.82 12.99
C SER A 46 2.20 3.94 12.38
N PHE A 47 2.59 2.79 11.84
CA PHE A 47 1.62 1.80 11.35
C PHE A 47 0.81 1.19 12.51
N ALA A 48 1.40 1.08 13.71
CA ALA A 48 0.71 0.61 14.91
C ALA A 48 -0.48 1.50 15.29
N GLU A 49 -0.34 2.83 15.20
CA GLU A 49 -1.46 3.76 15.45
C GLU A 49 -2.64 3.47 14.51
N ILE A 50 -2.38 3.25 13.22
CA ILE A 50 -3.41 2.93 12.22
C ILE A 50 -4.14 1.64 12.58
N LEU A 51 -3.42 0.62 13.04
CA LEU A 51 -4.02 -0.66 13.46
C LEU A 51 -4.83 -0.55 14.76
N SER A 52 -4.55 0.45 15.57
CA SER A 52 -5.23 0.70 16.86
C SER A 52 -6.42 1.66 16.76
N GLU A 53 -6.75 2.14 15.56
CA GLU A 53 -7.89 3.04 15.32
C GLU A 53 -9.22 2.45 15.81
N SER A 54 -10.07 3.33 16.33
CA SER A 54 -11.41 3.00 16.79
C SER A 54 -12.40 4.02 16.21
N PRO A 55 -13.39 3.60 15.39
CA PRO A 55 -13.66 2.22 15.00
C PRO A 55 -12.56 1.59 14.12
N THR A 56 -12.38 0.27 14.24
CA THR A 56 -11.35 -0.46 13.48
C THR A 56 -11.68 -0.51 12.00
N TYR A 57 -10.65 -0.43 11.14
CA TYR A 57 -10.80 -0.69 9.72
C TYR A 57 -11.13 -2.17 9.46
N SER A 58 -12.18 -2.40 8.70
CA SER A 58 -12.57 -3.73 8.21
C SER A 58 -11.57 -4.28 7.21
N GLN A 59 -10.98 -3.42 6.38
CA GLN A 59 -9.95 -3.73 5.39
C GLN A 59 -8.97 -2.54 5.26
N ILE A 60 -7.69 -2.84 5.10
CA ILE A 60 -6.58 -1.89 4.93
C ILE A 60 -5.79 -2.33 3.69
N VAL A 61 -5.67 -1.46 2.70
CA VAL A 61 -4.78 -1.65 1.56
C VAL A 61 -3.58 -0.73 1.73
N ILE A 62 -2.40 -1.32 1.96
CA ILE A 62 -1.18 -0.58 2.24
C ILE A 62 -0.20 -0.62 1.05
N ASN A 63 0.31 0.55 0.67
CA ASN A 63 1.39 0.72 -0.29
C ASN A 63 2.75 0.49 0.39
N ALA A 64 2.95 -0.72 0.89
CA ALA A 64 4.20 -1.21 1.44
C ALA A 64 4.28 -2.74 1.31
N PRO A 65 5.48 -3.32 1.17
CA PRO A 65 5.63 -4.76 1.03
C PRO A 65 5.16 -5.53 2.27
N ILE A 66 4.49 -6.65 2.04
CA ILE A 66 4.11 -7.65 3.04
C ILE A 66 4.69 -9.01 2.64
N GLY A 67 5.19 -9.79 3.60
CA GLY A 67 5.75 -11.13 3.33
C GLY A 67 7.16 -11.06 2.74
N TYR A 68 8.07 -10.42 3.49
CA TYR A 68 9.49 -10.30 3.15
C TYR A 68 10.17 -11.67 3.07
N ILE A 69 10.98 -11.85 2.02
CA ILE A 69 11.85 -13.01 1.83
C ILE A 69 12.97 -12.96 2.87
N ASP A 70 13.32 -14.09 3.47
CA ASP A 70 14.23 -14.10 4.63
C ASP A 70 15.66 -13.65 4.29
N ARG A 71 16.21 -14.16 3.18
CA ARG A 71 17.60 -13.92 2.78
C ARG A 71 17.68 -13.14 1.45
N PRO A 72 18.69 -12.26 1.29
CA PRO A 72 19.00 -11.66 0.00
C PRO A 72 19.26 -12.73 -1.07
N GLY A 73 18.86 -12.48 -2.31
CA GLY A 73 19.18 -13.34 -3.45
C GLY A 73 18.23 -14.53 -3.69
N SER A 74 17.25 -14.80 -2.81
CA SER A 74 16.28 -15.89 -3.00
C SER A 74 15.20 -15.61 -4.06
N GLY A 75 15.46 -14.70 -5.00
CA GLY A 75 14.52 -14.31 -6.06
C GLY A 75 13.48 -13.26 -5.64
N ALA A 76 12.57 -12.94 -6.56
CA ALA A 76 11.46 -12.01 -6.32
C ALA A 76 10.22 -12.75 -5.80
N ARG A 77 9.37 -12.08 -5.01
CA ARG A 77 8.11 -12.67 -4.53
C ARG A 77 7.19 -12.95 -5.72
N THR A 78 6.36 -13.98 -5.59
CA THR A 78 5.39 -14.34 -6.65
C THR A 78 4.44 -13.18 -6.98
N CYS A 79 4.01 -12.40 -5.98
CA CYS A 79 3.20 -11.20 -6.20
C CYS A 79 3.93 -10.16 -7.05
N ASP A 80 5.21 -9.89 -6.77
CA ASP A 80 6.02 -8.94 -7.54
C ASP A 80 6.17 -9.38 -9.00
N GLN A 81 6.46 -10.66 -9.22
CA GLN A 81 6.61 -11.21 -10.58
C GLN A 81 5.32 -11.05 -11.40
N LYS A 82 4.17 -11.40 -10.80
CA LYS A 82 2.86 -11.25 -11.44
C LYS A 82 2.52 -9.78 -11.69
N ALA A 83 2.79 -8.90 -10.73
CA ALA A 83 2.57 -7.47 -10.86
C ALA A 83 3.40 -6.87 -12.01
N ARG A 84 4.68 -7.25 -12.13
CA ARG A 84 5.54 -6.81 -13.23
C ARG A 84 5.03 -7.29 -14.58
N ALA A 85 4.54 -8.53 -14.67
CA ALA A 85 3.96 -9.06 -15.89
C ALA A 85 2.71 -8.27 -16.33
N LEU A 86 1.79 -7.94 -15.42
CA LEU A 86 0.61 -7.13 -15.72
C LEU A 86 0.97 -5.73 -16.22
N LEU A 87 2.00 -5.12 -15.63
CA LEU A 87 2.44 -3.76 -15.98
C LEU A 87 3.33 -3.69 -17.23
N ALA A 88 3.79 -4.83 -17.77
CA ALA A 88 4.62 -4.93 -18.97
C ALA A 88 5.82 -3.95 -18.95
N ARG A 89 5.88 -3.00 -19.89
CA ARG A 89 6.93 -1.96 -19.98
C ARG A 89 7.08 -1.12 -18.71
N ARG A 90 6.04 -1.06 -17.87
CA ARG A 90 6.00 -0.34 -16.60
C ARG A 90 6.32 -1.21 -15.38
N GLY A 91 6.61 -2.50 -15.58
CA GLY A 91 6.93 -3.45 -14.51
C GLY A 91 8.06 -3.01 -13.60
N SER A 92 9.04 -2.25 -14.10
CA SER A 92 10.12 -1.67 -13.28
C SER A 92 9.64 -0.74 -12.15
N THR A 93 8.38 -0.29 -12.17
CA THR A 93 7.79 0.49 -11.08
C THR A 93 7.48 -0.36 -9.85
N VAL A 94 7.38 -1.68 -10.00
CA VAL A 94 7.25 -2.64 -8.89
C VAL A 94 8.66 -3.03 -8.44
N HIS A 95 9.18 -2.27 -7.47
CA HIS A 95 10.50 -2.49 -6.91
C HIS A 95 10.56 -3.80 -6.12
N THR A 96 11.72 -4.45 -6.13
CA THR A 96 11.94 -5.62 -5.27
C THR A 96 12.11 -5.12 -3.83
N PRO A 97 11.33 -5.62 -2.86
CA PRO A 97 11.49 -5.19 -1.48
C PRO A 97 12.82 -5.70 -0.89
N PRO A 98 13.30 -5.07 0.20
CA PRO A 98 14.43 -5.59 0.96
C PRO A 98 14.13 -6.99 1.51
N SER A 99 15.18 -7.74 1.87
CA SER A 99 15.01 -9.00 2.62
C SER A 99 14.68 -8.74 4.10
N ARG A 100 14.15 -9.74 4.80
CA ARG A 100 13.93 -9.67 6.25
C ARG A 100 15.23 -9.41 7.01
N ALA A 101 16.33 -10.04 6.59
CA ALA A 101 17.65 -9.77 7.15
C ALA A 101 18.06 -8.29 7.00
N ALA A 102 17.78 -7.67 5.85
CA ALA A 102 18.06 -6.26 5.62
C ALA A 102 17.20 -5.31 6.49
N LEU A 103 15.98 -5.72 6.84
CA LEU A 103 15.14 -4.97 7.78
C LEU A 103 15.69 -5.03 9.20
N GLN A 104 16.25 -6.16 9.61
CA GLN A 104 16.76 -6.38 10.98
C GLN A 104 18.16 -5.81 11.19
N ASP A 105 18.94 -5.71 10.12
CA ASP A 105 20.29 -5.15 10.19
C ASP A 105 20.25 -3.65 10.46
N GLN A 106 20.89 -3.24 11.56
CA GLN A 106 21.05 -1.84 11.95
C GLN A 106 22.39 -1.27 11.47
N THR A 107 23.25 -2.09 10.88
CA THR A 107 24.54 -1.66 10.33
C THR A 107 24.36 -1.08 8.93
N HIS A 108 25.09 0.00 8.62
CA HIS A 108 25.02 0.69 7.34
C HIS A 108 25.42 -0.19 6.13
N GLN A 109 26.01 -1.37 6.35
CA GLN A 109 26.57 -2.23 5.30
C GLN A 109 25.51 -2.81 4.35
N ILE A 110 24.30 -3.10 4.83
CA ILE A 110 23.20 -3.57 3.97
C ILE A 110 22.47 -2.39 3.31
N MET A 111 22.48 -1.19 3.91
CA MET A 111 21.86 0.00 3.33
C MET A 111 22.50 0.38 1.99
N ASP A 112 23.81 0.21 1.85
CA ASP A 112 24.55 0.49 0.59
C ASP A 112 24.14 -0.42 -0.58
N ARG A 113 23.43 -1.52 -0.32
CA ARG A 113 22.95 -2.46 -1.34
C ARG A 113 21.49 -2.26 -1.71
N LEU A 114 20.79 -1.33 -1.04
CA LEU A 114 19.41 -0.99 -1.35
C LEU A 114 19.35 0.12 -2.39
N ASP A 115 18.35 0.10 -3.26
CA ASP A 115 18.06 1.27 -4.09
C ASP A 115 17.61 2.45 -3.21
N ALA A 116 17.80 3.68 -3.70
CA ALA A 116 17.53 4.89 -2.94
C ALA A 116 16.07 4.98 -2.44
N VAL A 117 15.10 4.42 -3.18
CA VAL A 117 13.68 4.41 -2.77
C VAL A 117 13.49 3.44 -1.61
N SER A 118 14.03 2.23 -1.72
CA SER A 118 13.98 1.24 -0.65
C SER A 118 14.71 1.71 0.61
N ALA A 119 15.84 2.40 0.48
CA ALA A 119 16.56 2.97 1.61
C ALA A 119 15.73 4.06 2.33
N ALA A 120 15.10 4.96 1.59
CA ALA A 120 14.25 6.00 2.16
C ALA A 120 12.99 5.45 2.85
N LEU A 121 12.43 4.36 2.32
CA LEU A 121 11.23 3.72 2.87
C LEU A 121 11.52 2.65 3.92
N LEU A 122 12.79 2.33 4.16
CA LEU A 122 13.21 1.27 5.08
C LEU A 122 12.59 1.40 6.49
N PRO A 123 12.50 2.59 7.12
CA PRO A 123 11.84 2.72 8.42
C PRO A 123 10.37 2.32 8.39
N ARG A 124 9.65 2.66 7.31
CA ARG A 124 8.23 2.30 7.14
C ARG A 124 8.06 0.80 6.89
N TYR A 125 8.97 0.21 6.11
CA TYR A 125 8.99 -1.24 5.89
C TYR A 125 9.25 -2.02 7.17
N ARG A 126 10.12 -1.52 8.05
CA ARG A 126 10.37 -2.09 9.39
C ARG A 126 9.10 -2.07 10.25
N GLU A 127 8.35 -0.98 10.27
CA GLU A 127 7.08 -0.91 11.00
C GLU A 127 6.08 -1.96 10.50
N VAL A 128 5.88 -2.04 9.19
CA VAL A 128 4.98 -3.05 8.61
C VAL A 128 5.46 -4.45 8.95
N ALA A 129 6.76 -4.75 8.81
CA ALA A 129 7.30 -6.06 9.11
C ALA A 129 7.17 -6.46 10.59
N ALA A 130 7.33 -5.51 11.52
CA ALA A 130 7.20 -5.74 12.96
C ALA A 130 5.75 -6.04 13.36
N GLU A 131 4.80 -5.37 12.70
CA GLU A 131 3.39 -5.50 12.98
C GLU A 131 2.75 -6.71 12.25
N MET A 132 3.20 -7.07 11.05
CA MET A 132 2.52 -8.12 10.28
C MET A 132 2.61 -9.51 10.91
N SER A 133 1.46 -10.16 11.01
CA SER A 133 1.29 -11.52 11.52
C SER A 133 0.18 -12.24 10.74
N PRO A 134 0.09 -13.59 10.78
CA PRO A 134 -0.87 -14.34 9.97
C PRO A 134 -2.33 -13.92 10.16
N TYR A 135 -2.74 -13.50 11.36
CA TYR A 135 -4.12 -13.06 11.59
C TYR A 135 -4.43 -11.70 10.96
N ARG A 136 -3.43 -10.80 10.83
CA ARG A 136 -3.60 -9.47 10.23
C ARG A 136 -3.78 -9.53 8.72
N GLN A 137 -3.35 -10.60 8.06
CA GLN A 137 -3.59 -10.85 6.64
C GLN A 137 -5.08 -11.01 6.27
N ARG A 138 -5.98 -11.08 7.26
CA ARG A 138 -7.44 -11.06 7.05
C ARG A 138 -7.98 -9.65 6.79
N VAL A 139 -7.24 -8.64 7.21
CA VAL A 139 -7.65 -7.23 7.16
C VAL A 139 -6.64 -6.34 6.45
N VAL A 140 -5.34 -6.66 6.45
CA VAL A 140 -4.29 -5.87 5.80
C VAL A 140 -3.79 -6.56 4.55
N TYR A 141 -3.83 -5.85 3.43
CA TYR A 141 -3.40 -6.31 2.12
C TYR A 141 -2.38 -5.36 1.52
N GLU A 142 -1.37 -5.91 0.86
CA GLU A 142 -0.44 -5.12 0.05
C GLU A 142 -1.15 -4.64 -1.22
N GLY A 143 -1.09 -3.34 -1.48
CA GLY A 143 -1.60 -2.73 -2.70
C GLY A 143 -0.54 -1.86 -3.36
N HIS A 144 -0.54 -1.83 -4.69
CA HIS A 144 0.40 -1.01 -5.45
C HIS A 144 -0.37 -0.02 -6.34
N PRO A 145 -0.13 1.31 -6.25
CA PRO A 145 -0.90 2.30 -6.99
C PRO A 145 -0.94 2.05 -8.50
N GLU A 146 0.16 1.62 -9.11
CA GLU A 146 0.17 1.32 -10.56
C GLU A 146 -0.73 0.13 -10.93
N LEU A 147 -0.93 -0.85 -10.03
CA LEU A 147 -1.90 -1.93 -10.26
C LEU A 147 -3.33 -1.45 -10.08
N SER A 148 -3.59 -0.54 -9.13
CA SER A 148 -4.90 0.09 -9.00
C SER A 148 -5.26 0.87 -10.27
N PHE A 149 -4.32 1.65 -10.82
CA PHE A 149 -4.51 2.35 -12.08
C PHE A 149 -4.65 1.40 -13.28
N TYR A 150 -3.90 0.29 -13.31
CA TYR A 150 -4.08 -0.77 -14.30
C TYR A 150 -5.52 -1.30 -14.31
N GLN A 151 -6.08 -1.60 -13.12
CA GLN A 151 -7.45 -2.07 -12.99
C GLN A 151 -8.48 -1.01 -13.41
N LEU A 152 -8.29 0.24 -12.98
CA LEU A 152 -9.16 1.36 -13.36
C LEU A 152 -9.15 1.62 -14.87
N ASN A 153 -8.02 1.35 -15.53
CA ASN A 153 -7.84 1.54 -16.96
C ASN A 153 -8.31 0.34 -17.81
N GLY A 154 -9.07 -0.58 -17.21
CA GLY A 154 -9.60 -1.76 -17.92
C GLY A 154 -8.50 -2.73 -18.31
N ASP A 155 -7.65 -3.08 -17.34
CA ASP A 155 -6.57 -4.07 -17.47
C ASP A 155 -5.49 -3.66 -18.48
N ARG A 156 -5.22 -2.35 -18.56
CA ARG A 156 -4.19 -1.76 -19.43
C ARG A 156 -3.22 -0.91 -18.63
N PRO A 157 -1.89 -1.10 -18.75
CA PRO A 157 -0.93 -0.28 -18.05
C PRO A 157 -0.99 1.17 -18.55
N LEU A 158 -0.76 2.12 -17.65
CA LEU A 158 -0.63 3.53 -18.02
C LEU A 158 0.62 3.77 -18.87
N GLN A 159 0.55 4.75 -19.75
CA GLN A 159 1.66 5.06 -20.66
C GLN A 159 2.76 5.83 -19.93
N TRP A 160 2.38 6.83 -19.13
CA TRP A 160 3.31 7.85 -18.63
C TRP A 160 3.63 7.69 -17.15
N SER A 161 4.82 8.18 -16.77
CA SER A 161 5.29 8.08 -15.38
C SER A 161 4.52 9.03 -14.48
N LYS A 162 4.19 8.60 -13.25
CA LYS A 162 3.56 9.45 -12.24
C LYS A 162 4.37 10.72 -11.91
N ASN A 163 5.67 10.70 -12.21
CA ASN A 163 6.56 11.85 -12.01
C ASN A 163 6.55 12.83 -13.19
N SER A 164 5.98 12.46 -14.33
CA SER A 164 5.81 13.33 -15.49
C SER A 164 4.45 14.05 -15.45
N GLU A 165 4.38 15.24 -16.01
CA GLU A 165 3.12 15.99 -16.15
C GLU A 165 2.05 15.18 -16.89
N MET A 166 2.42 14.61 -18.06
CA MET A 166 1.52 13.75 -18.84
C MET A 166 0.97 12.58 -18.01
N GLY A 167 1.80 11.95 -17.16
CA GLY A 167 1.34 10.84 -16.32
C GLY A 167 0.49 11.27 -15.13
N ARG A 168 0.63 12.50 -14.63
CA ARG A 168 -0.30 13.06 -13.63
C ARG A 168 -1.64 13.36 -14.27
N THR A 169 -1.65 13.94 -15.47
CA THR A 169 -2.87 14.22 -16.25
C THR A 169 -3.60 12.94 -16.65
N GLU A 170 -2.88 11.93 -17.15
CA GLU A 170 -3.45 10.60 -17.47
C GLU A 170 -4.17 9.98 -16.28
N ARG A 171 -3.57 10.05 -15.08
CA ARG A 171 -4.17 9.53 -13.84
C ARG A 171 -5.40 10.34 -13.42
N ARG A 172 -5.32 11.67 -13.48
CA ARG A 172 -6.45 12.56 -13.15
C ARG A 172 -7.66 12.27 -14.04
N MET A 173 -7.47 12.28 -15.36
CA MET A 173 -8.55 12.00 -16.31
C MET A 173 -9.18 10.62 -16.09
N LEU A 174 -8.38 9.62 -15.70
CA LEU A 174 -8.91 8.29 -15.40
C LEU A 174 -9.75 8.29 -14.11
N LEU A 175 -9.30 9.02 -13.07
CA LEU A 175 -10.04 9.13 -11.81
C LEU A 175 -11.36 9.88 -12.02
N GLU A 176 -11.34 11.05 -12.67
CA GLU A 176 -12.54 11.83 -13.02
C GLU A 176 -13.56 10.98 -13.80
N LYS A 177 -13.08 10.13 -14.70
CA LYS A 177 -13.94 9.25 -15.51
C LYS A 177 -14.56 8.09 -14.71
N LYS A 178 -13.87 7.60 -13.68
CA LYS A 178 -14.22 6.34 -12.98
C LYS A 178 -14.82 6.54 -11.60
N ILE A 179 -14.55 7.69 -10.98
CA ILE A 179 -14.96 8.01 -9.63
C ILE A 179 -15.74 9.33 -9.72
N PRO A 180 -17.06 9.29 -9.52
CA PRO A 180 -17.87 10.51 -9.43
C PRO A 180 -17.31 11.46 -8.36
N ASP A 181 -17.42 12.77 -8.62
CA ASP A 181 -17.10 13.83 -7.66
C ASP A 181 -15.62 13.88 -7.19
N VAL A 182 -14.69 13.38 -7.99
CA VAL A 182 -13.24 13.58 -7.79
C VAL A 182 -12.76 14.81 -8.57
N GLU A 183 -12.20 15.79 -7.85
CA GLU A 183 -11.51 16.99 -8.38
C GLU A 183 -9.97 16.86 -8.33
#